data_AF-A0A1Y0BZB3-F1
#
_entry.id   AF-A0A1Y0BZB3-F1
#
_cell.length_a   1.000
_cell.length_b   1.000
_cell.length_c   1.000
_cell.angle_alpha   90.00
_cell.angle_beta   90.00
_cell.angle_gamma   90.00
#
_symmetry.space_group_name_H-M   'P 1'
#
loop_
_entity.id
_entity.type
_entity.pdbx_description
1 polymer ?
#
loop_
_entity_poly.entity_id
_entity_poly.type
_entity_poly.pdbx_seq_one_letter_code
_entity_poly.pdbx_strand_id
1 'polypeptide(L)'
;MAMVRAHVELDERELNDQVRTFERRRMASLQRRIANQARADVPVDTGHLGQSIGEGQIRFTGPRTVEGSVHALAKYAAPVHEGSRPHLIRPRNAQALRFQIGGRTVFAKLVRHPGTKARPFLRNAGLRIASRER
;
A
#
# COMPACT_ATOMS: atom_id res chain seq x y z
N MET A 1 32.80 -31.45 36.27
CA MET A 1 31.96 -30.54 35.46
C MET A 1 32.49 -30.57 34.04
N ALA A 2 31.66 -30.93 33.06
CA ALA A 2 32.07 -30.95 31.64
C ALA A 2 31.70 -29.62 30.98
N MET A 3 32.67 -28.97 30.34
CA MET A 3 32.49 -27.74 29.58
C MET A 3 32.78 -28.03 28.10
N VAL A 4 31.85 -27.66 27.24
CA VAL A 4 32.07 -27.65 25.79
C VAL A 4 32.23 -26.19 25.37
N ARG A 5 33.35 -25.87 24.72
CA ARG A 5 33.57 -24.58 24.06
C ARG A 5 33.51 -24.80 22.55
N ALA A 6 32.67 -24.00 21.90
CA ALA A 6 32.68 -23.85 20.45
C ALA A 6 33.29 -22.49 20.12
N HIS A 7 34.13 -22.45 19.09
CA HIS A 7 34.61 -21.23 18.47
C HIS A 7 34.02 -21.14 17.07
N VAL A 8 33.43 -20.00 16.73
CA VAL A 8 32.85 -19.74 15.42
C VAL A 8 33.49 -18.48 14.87
N GLU A 9 34.15 -18.61 13.73
CA GLU A 9 34.61 -17.47 12.93
C GLU A 9 33.59 -17.22 11.82
N LEU A 10 33.14 -15.98 11.69
CA LEU A 10 32.22 -15.55 10.65
C LEU A 10 32.96 -14.58 9.73
N ASP A 11 33.02 -14.90 8.43
CA ASP A 11 33.36 -13.89 7.43
C ASP A 11 32.18 -12.93 7.28
N GLU A 12 32.30 -11.76 7.90
CA GLU A 12 31.24 -10.77 7.90
C GLU A 12 30.88 -10.28 6.49
N ARG A 13 31.85 -10.24 5.57
CA ARG A 13 31.63 -9.75 4.20
C ARG A 13 30.80 -10.76 3.42
N GLU A 14 31.24 -12.02 3.41
CA GLU A 14 30.53 -13.09 2.72
C GLU A 14 29.13 -13.30 3.31
N LEU A 15 29.01 -13.26 4.65
CA LEU A 15 27.72 -13.33 5.32
C LEU A 15 26.79 -12.19 4.89
N ASN A 16 27.29 -10.96 4.78
CA ASN A 16 26.48 -9.81 4.35
C ASN A 16 26.02 -9.96 2.89
N ASP A 17 26.87 -10.43 1.99
CA ASP A 17 26.53 -10.59 0.58
C ASP A 17 25.47 -11.69 0.36
N GLN A 18 25.59 -12.80 1.09
CA GLN A 18 24.59 -13.87 1.09
C GLN A 18 23.26 -13.39 1.67
N VAL A 19 23.29 -12.72 2.82
CA VAL A 19 22.09 -12.16 3.48
C VAL A 19 21.40 -11.17 2.55
N ARG A 20 22.14 -10.29 1.87
CA ARG A 20 21.56 -9.31 0.93
C ARG A 20 20.80 -9.97 -0.20
N THR A 21 21.34 -11.03 -0.78
CA THR A 21 20.67 -11.76 -1.87
C THR A 21 19.38 -12.40 -1.38
N PHE A 22 19.43 -13.04 -0.21
CA PHE A 22 18.26 -13.64 0.43
C PHE A 22 17.19 -12.59 0.77
N GLU A 23 17.58 -11.51 1.46
CA GLU A 23 16.71 -10.42 1.87
C GLU A 23 16.02 -9.75 0.69
N ARG A 24 16.74 -9.49 -0.41
CA ARG A 24 16.15 -8.93 -1.63
C ARG A 24 15.05 -9.83 -2.18
N ARG A 25 15.32 -11.14 -2.32
CA ARG A 25 14.36 -12.10 -2.85
C ARG A 25 13.14 -12.23 -1.94
N ARG A 26 13.39 -12.29 -0.63
CA ARG A 26 12.33 -12.36 0.39
C ARG A 26 11.45 -11.11 0.37
N MET A 27 12.06 -9.92 0.35
CA MET A 27 11.35 -8.65 0.26
C MET A 27 10.50 -8.56 -1.01
N ALA A 28 11.07 -8.91 -2.17
CA ALA A 28 10.32 -8.92 -3.44
C ALA A 28 9.11 -9.86 -3.40
N SER A 29 9.27 -11.03 -2.79
CA SER A 29 8.16 -11.98 -2.59
C SER A 29 7.07 -11.42 -1.68
N LEU A 30 7.45 -10.78 -0.57
CA LEU A 30 6.50 -10.14 0.35
C LEU A 30 5.75 -9.00 -0.33
N GLN A 31 6.45 -8.09 -1.01
CA GLN A 31 5.83 -6.98 -1.75
C GLN A 31 4.81 -7.50 -2.76
N ARG A 32 5.18 -8.50 -3.57
CA ARG A 32 4.28 -9.09 -4.58
C ARG A 32 3.04 -9.70 -3.96
N ARG A 33 3.19 -10.45 -2.86
CA ARG A 33 2.05 -11.05 -2.14
C ARG A 33 1.13 -9.99 -1.54
N ILE A 34 1.70 -8.95 -0.95
CA ILE A 34 0.93 -7.81 -0.40
C ILE A 34 0.20 -7.07 -1.53
N ALA A 35 0.88 -6.77 -2.64
CA ALA A 35 0.28 -6.09 -3.78
C ALA A 35 -0.86 -6.91 -4.39
N ASN A 36 -0.68 -8.21 -4.60
CA ASN A 36 -1.73 -9.10 -5.08
C ASN A 36 -2.92 -9.18 -4.11
N GLN A 37 -2.64 -9.27 -2.81
CA GLN A 37 -3.71 -9.27 -1.81
C GLN A 37 -4.46 -7.94 -1.77
N ALA A 38 -3.75 -6.82 -1.89
CA ALA A 38 -4.35 -5.48 -1.96
C ALA A 38 -5.21 -5.30 -3.22
N ARG A 39 -4.77 -5.82 -4.37
CA ARG A 39 -5.57 -5.85 -5.61
C ARG A 39 -6.85 -6.65 -5.47
N ALA A 40 -6.85 -7.71 -4.65
CA ALA A 40 -8.06 -8.48 -4.35
C ALA A 40 -8.99 -7.79 -3.34
N ASP A 41 -8.44 -7.04 -2.38
CA ASP A 41 -9.20 -6.40 -1.30
C ASP A 41 -9.78 -5.01 -1.69
N VAL A 42 -9.30 -4.42 -2.80
CA VAL A 42 -9.64 -3.06 -3.20
C VAL A 42 -11.10 -2.94 -3.68
N PRO A 43 -11.81 -1.85 -3.38
CA PRO A 43 -13.06 -1.51 -4.08
C PRO A 43 -12.90 -1.50 -5.59
N VAL A 44 -13.88 -2.06 -6.29
CA VAL A 44 -13.94 -2.05 -7.75
C VAL A 44 -15.14 -1.23 -8.21
N ASP A 45 -14.84 -0.22 -9.03
CA ASP A 45 -15.80 0.50 -9.87
C ASP A 45 -15.41 0.25 -11.34
N THR A 46 -14.37 0.93 -11.84
CA THR A 46 -13.78 0.68 -13.16
C THR A 46 -12.54 -0.23 -13.15
N GLY A 47 -12.01 -0.55 -11.95
CA GLY A 47 -10.78 -1.33 -11.77
C GLY A 47 -9.47 -0.53 -11.80
N HIS A 48 -9.50 0.75 -12.17
CA HIS A 48 -8.29 1.59 -12.26
C HIS A 48 -7.51 1.68 -10.94
N LEU A 49 -8.19 1.76 -9.79
CA LEU A 49 -7.53 1.80 -8.49
C LEU A 49 -6.68 0.56 -8.24
N GLY A 50 -7.22 -0.64 -8.52
CA GLY A 50 -6.48 -1.90 -8.38
C GLY A 50 -5.29 -1.99 -9.33
N GLN A 51 -5.46 -1.54 -10.58
CA GLN A 51 -4.37 -1.50 -11.57
C GLN A 51 -3.24 -0.55 -11.16
N SER A 52 -3.54 0.51 -10.40
CA SER A 52 -2.55 1.47 -9.91
C SER A 52 -1.72 0.96 -8.73
N ILE A 53 -2.03 -0.22 -8.18
CA ILE A 53 -1.29 -0.84 -7.08
C ILE A 53 -0.01 -1.46 -7.62
N GLY A 54 1.13 -1.13 -7.01
CA GLY A 54 2.44 -1.59 -7.44
C GLY A 54 3.44 -1.73 -6.30
N GLU A 55 4.50 -2.50 -6.56
CA GLU A 55 5.64 -2.68 -5.67
C GLU A 55 6.62 -1.50 -5.80
N GLY A 56 7.07 -0.97 -4.67
CA GLY A 56 8.09 0.08 -4.60
C GLY A 56 9.51 -0.48 -4.72
N GLN A 57 10.48 0.44 -4.84
CA GLN A 57 11.91 0.07 -4.89
C GLN A 57 12.34 -0.64 -3.60
N ILE A 58 13.14 -1.71 -3.76
CA ILE A 58 13.81 -2.38 -2.66
C ILE A 58 15.14 -1.69 -2.41
N ARG A 59 15.38 -1.24 -1.18
CA ARG A 59 16.59 -0.53 -0.78
C ARG A 59 17.22 -1.21 0.42
N PHE A 60 18.54 -1.24 0.45
CA PHE A 60 19.30 -1.67 1.62
C PHE A 60 19.69 -0.43 2.41
N THR A 61 19.19 -0.32 3.64
CA THR A 61 19.50 0.81 4.55
C THR A 61 20.57 0.45 5.57
N GLY A 62 21.02 -0.82 5.59
CA GLY A 62 22.14 -1.29 6.39
C GLY A 62 22.79 -2.55 5.81
N PRO A 63 23.75 -3.16 6.53
CA PRO A 63 24.37 -4.41 6.10
C PRO A 63 23.36 -5.57 5.95
N ARG A 64 22.34 -5.59 6.81
CA ARG A 64 21.30 -6.64 6.92
C ARG A 64 19.92 -6.03 7.18
N THR A 65 19.66 -4.89 6.55
CA THR A 65 18.40 -4.16 6.68
C THR A 65 17.90 -3.84 5.30
N VAL A 66 16.73 -4.39 4.96
CA VAL A 66 16.06 -4.19 3.68
C VAL A 66 14.73 -3.47 3.90
N GLU A 67 14.50 -2.44 3.09
CA GLU A 67 13.25 -1.70 3.02
C GLU A 67 12.58 -1.92 1.66
N GLY A 68 11.27 -2.05 1.69
CA GLY A 68 10.42 -2.12 0.50
C GLY A 68 9.03 -1.60 0.83
N SER A 69 8.33 -1.12 -0.19
CA SER A 69 6.98 -0.57 -0.04
C SER A 69 6.01 -1.14 -1.07
N VAL A 70 4.72 -1.00 -0.81
CA VAL A 70 3.64 -1.23 -1.79
C VAL A 70 2.78 0.03 -1.79
N HIS A 71 2.43 0.51 -2.98
CA HIS A 71 1.76 1.80 -3.15
C HIS A 71 0.54 1.67 -4.09
N ALA A 72 -0.30 2.71 -4.11
CA ALA A 72 -1.39 2.89 -5.07
C ALA A 72 -1.30 4.31 -5.67
N LEU A 73 -1.18 4.41 -6.99
CA LEU A 73 -0.90 5.70 -7.67
C LEU A 73 -2.14 6.45 -8.16
N ALA A 74 -3.33 5.85 -8.10
CA ALA A 74 -4.55 6.56 -8.48
C ALA A 74 -4.73 7.83 -7.63
N LYS A 75 -5.09 8.95 -8.26
CA LYS A 75 -5.24 10.27 -7.59
C LYS A 75 -6.22 10.26 -6.42
N TYR A 76 -7.16 9.32 -6.42
CA TYR A 76 -8.18 9.13 -5.40
C TYR A 76 -7.90 7.96 -4.45
N ALA A 77 -6.70 7.33 -4.51
CA ALA A 77 -6.35 6.19 -3.66
C ALA A 77 -6.37 6.56 -2.17
N ALA A 78 -5.78 7.70 -1.81
CA ALA A 78 -5.73 8.18 -0.42
C ALA A 78 -7.12 8.37 0.20
N PRO A 79 -8.07 9.13 -0.38
CA PRO A 79 -9.40 9.28 0.21
C PRO A 79 -10.24 8.00 0.21
N VAL A 80 -9.90 6.99 -0.61
CA VAL A 80 -10.50 5.65 -0.50
C VAL A 80 -9.88 4.87 0.67
N HIS A 81 -8.56 4.91 0.79
CA HIS A 81 -7.81 4.17 1.81
C HIS A 81 -8.09 4.70 3.22
N GLU A 82 -7.90 6.01 3.41
CA GLU A 82 -7.99 6.70 4.70
C GLU A 82 -9.39 7.26 4.98
N GLY A 83 -10.25 7.32 3.96
CA GLY A 83 -11.53 8.02 4.03
C GLY A 83 -11.37 9.54 3.85
N SER A 84 -12.48 10.26 3.98
CA SER A 84 -12.50 11.72 3.94
C SER A 84 -13.47 12.28 4.97
N ARG A 85 -13.13 13.42 5.56
CA ARG A 85 -14.01 14.14 6.49
C ARG A 85 -15.15 14.82 5.72
N PRO A 86 -16.27 15.15 6.38
CA PRO A 86 -17.29 16.02 5.80
C PRO A 86 -16.66 17.29 5.24
N HIS A 87 -17.01 17.66 4.01
CA HIS A 87 -16.44 18.82 3.34
C HIS A 87 -17.38 19.39 2.27
N LEU A 88 -17.10 20.63 1.84
CA LEU A 88 -17.85 21.28 0.79
C LEU A 88 -17.14 21.09 -0.55
N ILE A 89 -17.89 20.65 -1.55
CA ILE A 89 -17.43 20.60 -2.94
C ILE A 89 -17.97 21.86 -3.62
N ARG A 90 -17.05 22.62 -4.23
CA ARG A 90 -17.33 23.90 -4.88
C ARG A 90 -16.79 23.86 -6.31
N PRO A 91 -17.47 24.47 -7.28
CA PRO A 91 -16.91 24.61 -8.62
C PRO A 91 -15.67 25.52 -8.56
N ARG A 92 -14.61 25.15 -9.30
CA ARG A 92 -13.35 25.94 -9.33
C ARG A 92 -13.37 27.02 -10.42
N ASN A 93 -13.70 26.62 -11.64
CA ASN A 93 -13.61 27.48 -12.84
C ASN A 93 -14.98 27.68 -13.53
N ALA A 94 -16.07 27.27 -12.89
CA ALA A 94 -17.42 27.29 -13.45
C ALA A 94 -18.43 27.89 -12.46
N GLN A 95 -19.61 28.27 -12.95
CA GLN A 95 -20.68 28.86 -12.12
C GLN A 95 -21.43 27.83 -11.26
N ALA A 96 -21.44 26.56 -11.67
CA ALA A 96 -22.10 25.47 -10.96
C ALA A 96 -21.41 24.12 -11.21
N LEU A 97 -21.57 23.20 -10.26
CA LEU A 97 -21.29 21.78 -10.43
C LEU A 97 -22.39 21.16 -11.30
N ARG A 98 -22.02 20.19 -12.15
CA ARG A 98 -22.96 19.38 -12.93
C ARG A 98 -22.66 17.91 -12.71
N PHE A 99 -23.66 17.12 -12.33
CA PHE A 99 -23.55 15.68 -12.18
C PHE A 99 -24.89 15.00 -12.45
N GLN A 100 -24.89 13.68 -12.66
CA GLN A 100 -26.10 12.90 -12.88
C GLN A 100 -26.45 12.07 -11.65
N ILE A 101 -27.72 12.07 -11.27
CA ILE A 101 -28.28 11.20 -10.22
C ILE A 101 -29.65 10.71 -10.71
N GLY A 102 -29.88 9.39 -10.65
CA GLY A 102 -31.15 8.79 -11.07
C GLY A 102 -31.56 9.11 -12.50
N GLY A 103 -30.60 9.18 -13.43
CA GLY A 103 -30.83 9.54 -14.84
C GLY A 103 -31.10 11.02 -15.10
N ARG A 104 -31.15 11.87 -14.07
CA ARG A 104 -31.38 13.31 -14.20
C ARG A 104 -30.08 14.08 -14.07
N THR A 105 -29.91 15.12 -14.88
CA THR A 105 -28.79 16.06 -14.73
C THR A 105 -29.15 17.08 -13.65
N VAL A 106 -28.29 17.21 -12.64
CA VAL A 106 -28.44 18.13 -11.51
C VAL A 106 -27.35 19.19 -11.58
N PHE A 107 -27.73 20.43 -11.31
CA PHE A 107 -26.82 21.56 -11.15
C PHE A 107 -26.85 22.05 -9.71
N ALA A 108 -25.68 22.29 -9.12
CA ALA A 108 -25.57 22.78 -7.75
C ALA A 108 -24.46 23.83 -7.64
N LYS A 109 -24.74 24.95 -6.95
CA LYS A 109 -23.69 25.93 -6.61
C LYS A 109 -22.67 25.34 -5.63
N LEU A 110 -23.08 24.38 -4.82
CA LEU A 110 -22.28 23.75 -3.77
C LEU A 110 -22.88 22.39 -3.39
N VAL A 111 -22.03 21.42 -3.04
CA VAL A 111 -22.44 20.14 -2.45
C VAL A 111 -21.84 20.02 -1.04
N ARG A 112 -22.68 19.69 -0.05
CA ARG A 112 -22.25 19.35 1.31
C ARG A 112 -21.99 17.85 1.37
N HIS A 113 -20.74 17.43 1.15
CA HIS A 113 -20.39 16.02 1.15
C HIS A 113 -20.20 15.53 2.60
N PRO A 114 -20.86 14.43 3.03
CA PRO A 114 -20.74 13.92 4.40
C PRO A 114 -19.36 13.32 4.72
N GLY A 115 -18.53 13.13 3.70
CA GLY A 115 -17.26 12.42 3.78
C GLY A 115 -17.40 10.99 3.29
N THR A 116 -16.30 10.25 3.31
CA THR A 116 -16.24 8.85 2.89
C THR A 116 -15.64 8.01 4.01
N LYS A 117 -16.23 6.85 4.27
CA LYS A 117 -15.68 5.88 5.23
C LYS A 117 -14.39 5.26 4.65
N ALA A 118 -13.37 5.14 5.49
CA ALA A 118 -12.10 4.53 5.13
C ALA A 118 -12.26 3.05 4.71
N ARG A 119 -11.55 2.67 3.66
CA ARG A 119 -11.40 1.28 3.21
C ARG A 119 -9.90 0.97 3.11
N PRO A 120 -9.23 0.60 4.22
CA PRO A 120 -7.77 0.59 4.29
C PRO A 120 -7.14 -0.66 3.62
N PHE A 121 -7.29 -0.78 2.30
CA PHE A 121 -6.96 -1.99 1.52
C PHE A 121 -5.48 -2.40 1.61
N LEU A 122 -4.52 -1.49 1.46
CA LEU A 122 -3.07 -1.79 1.61
C LEU A 122 -2.71 -2.26 3.03
N ARG A 123 -3.27 -1.62 4.06
CA ARG A 123 -3.01 -1.92 5.47
C ARG A 123 -3.54 -3.32 5.80
N ASN A 124 -4.77 -3.60 5.37
CA ASN A 124 -5.39 -4.91 5.57
C ASN A 124 -4.63 -6.02 4.85
N ALA A 125 -4.20 -5.78 3.61
CA ALA A 125 -3.38 -6.72 2.85
C ALA A 125 -2.03 -6.99 3.54
N GLY A 126 -1.34 -5.94 3.99
CA GLY A 126 -0.09 -6.04 4.74
C GLY A 126 -0.24 -6.87 6.02
N LEU A 127 -1.24 -6.56 6.84
CA LEU A 127 -1.53 -7.29 8.08
C LEU A 127 -1.85 -8.77 7.81
N ARG A 128 -2.63 -9.07 6.77
CA ARG A 128 -2.99 -10.44 6.38
C ARG A 128 -1.79 -11.26 5.92
N ILE A 129 -0.88 -10.66 5.16
CA ILE A 129 0.34 -11.36 4.73
C ILE A 129 1.27 -11.55 5.92
N ALA A 130 1.44 -10.53 6.77
CA ALA A 130 2.28 -10.62 7.96
C ALA A 130 1.78 -11.69 8.95
N SER A 131 0.46 -11.87 9.10
CA SER A 131 -0.10 -12.89 9.99
C SER A 131 0.08 -14.33 9.49
N ARG A 132 0.34 -14.52 8.18
CA ARG A 132 0.62 -15.84 7.58
C ARG A 132 2.10 -16.25 7.65
N GLU A 133 2.96 -15.35 8.12
CA GLU A 133 4.41 -15.53 8.19
C GLU A 133 4.90 -15.78 9.63
N ARG A 134 3.99 -15.82 10.60
CA ARG A 134 4.24 -16.33 11.95
C ARG A 134 3.94 -17.81 12.00
#